data_AF-A0A0C5PPJ7-F1
#
_entry.id   AF-A0A0C5PPJ7-F1
#
_cell.length_a   1.000
_cell.length_b   1.000
_cell.length_c   1.000
_cell.angle_alpha   90.00
_cell.angle_beta   90.00
_cell.angle_gamma   90.00
#
_symmetry.space_group_name_H-M   'P 1'
#
loop_
_entity.id
_entity.type
_entity.pdbx_description
1 polymer ?
#
loop_
_entity_poly.entity_id
_entity_poly.type
_entity_poly.pdbx_seq_one_letter_code
_entity_poly.pdbx_strand_id
1 'polypeptide(L)'
;MKKLSVSELAKLYGYSRQAIYAHINKGNLSKGSDGLIDFSEALRVFGEPQKKEDTVNQSQSINSQNLTEVDLLKRQVDILEKQLNQAIQRENQSLERESFYQEQIEAMQRLLEAPKANMTTFTDQSFKQDIATDPQDGGAPN
;
A
#
# COMPACT_ATOMS: atom_id res chain seq x y z
N MET A 1 -11.75 -44.17 21.57
CA MET A 1 -12.07 -42.74 21.49
C MET A 1 -11.89 -42.10 22.86
N LYS A 2 -11.61 -40.78 22.92
CA LYS A 2 -11.44 -40.09 24.20
C LYS A 2 -12.79 -40.04 24.93
N LYS A 3 -12.81 -40.47 26.19
CA LYS A 3 -13.98 -40.41 27.06
C LYS A 3 -13.79 -39.30 28.09
N LEU A 4 -14.87 -38.59 28.40
CA LEU A 4 -14.88 -37.45 29.31
C LEU A 4 -15.98 -37.63 30.34
N SER A 5 -15.69 -37.32 31.59
CA SER A 5 -16.70 -37.15 32.62
C SER A 5 -17.53 -35.89 32.36
N VAL A 6 -18.72 -35.81 32.96
CA VAL A 6 -19.59 -34.61 32.91
C VAL A 6 -18.84 -33.35 33.36
N SER A 7 -17.96 -33.48 34.36
CA SER A 7 -17.16 -32.36 34.87
C SER A 7 -16.12 -31.88 33.87
N GLU A 8 -15.42 -32.81 33.23
CA GLU A 8 -14.41 -32.47 32.21
C GLU A 8 -15.07 -31.87 30.98
N LEU A 9 -16.20 -32.44 30.56
CA LEU A 9 -16.98 -31.92 29.44
C LEU A 9 -17.50 -30.50 29.71
N ALA A 10 -18.05 -30.28 30.90
CA ALA A 10 -18.51 -28.96 31.33
C ALA A 10 -17.38 -27.92 31.30
N LYS A 11 -16.19 -28.28 31.79
CA LYS A 11 -15.01 -27.40 31.74
C LYS A 11 -14.55 -27.14 30.31
N LEU A 12 -14.48 -28.19 29.48
CA LEU A 12 -13.98 -28.11 28.11
C LEU A 12 -14.82 -27.19 27.22
N TYR A 13 -16.14 -27.25 27.37
CA TYR A 13 -17.08 -26.41 26.58
C TYR A 13 -17.54 -25.15 27.32
N GLY A 14 -17.13 -24.98 28.58
CA GLY A 14 -17.51 -23.83 29.40
C GLY A 14 -19.00 -23.77 29.76
N TYR A 15 -19.65 -24.93 29.90
CA TYR A 15 -21.03 -25.08 30.38
C TYR A 15 -21.10 -25.43 31.87
N SER A 16 -22.27 -25.26 32.48
CA SER A 16 -22.53 -25.81 33.81
C SER A 16 -22.78 -27.32 33.74
N ARG A 17 -22.48 -28.06 34.81
CA ARG A 17 -22.77 -29.52 34.87
C ARG A 17 -24.26 -29.80 34.68
N GLN A 18 -25.12 -28.91 35.18
CA GLN A 18 -26.57 -29.00 35.06
C GLN A 18 -27.02 -28.90 33.61
N ALA A 19 -26.40 -28.02 32.81
CA ALA A 19 -26.67 -27.93 31.38
C ALA A 19 -26.32 -29.25 30.67
N ILE A 20 -25.16 -29.83 30.98
CA ILE A 20 -24.77 -31.14 30.43
C ILE A 20 -25.78 -32.23 30.80
N TYR A 21 -26.21 -32.30 32.07
CA TYR A 21 -27.25 -33.25 32.49
C TYR A 21 -28.60 -33.02 31.80
N ALA A 22 -28.97 -31.78 31.50
CA ALA A 22 -30.18 -31.50 30.74
C ALA A 22 -30.11 -32.09 29.31
N HIS A 23 -28.95 -32.04 28.65
CA HIS A 23 -28.76 -32.68 27.35
C HIS A 23 -28.83 -34.22 27.42
N ILE A 24 -28.34 -34.81 28.52
CA ILE A 24 -28.44 -36.26 28.76
C ILE A 24 -29.90 -36.67 29.00
N ASN A 25 -30.60 -35.97 29.90
CA ASN A 25 -31.98 -36.28 30.25
C ASN A 25 -32.96 -36.06 29.08
N LYS A 26 -32.64 -35.14 28.16
CA LYS A 26 -33.38 -34.93 26.91
C LYS A 26 -33.10 -36.00 25.84
N GLY A 27 -32.11 -36.88 26.06
CA GLY A 27 -31.68 -37.87 25.07
C GLY A 27 -30.80 -37.32 23.94
N ASN A 28 -30.38 -36.06 24.03
CA ASN A 28 -29.55 -35.44 23.00
C ASN A 28 -28.08 -35.86 23.10
N LEU A 29 -27.62 -36.21 24.31
CA LEU A 29 -26.25 -36.63 24.60
C LEU A 29 -26.23 -38.01 25.25
N SER A 30 -25.53 -38.97 24.64
CA SER A 30 -25.41 -40.30 25.21
C SER A 30 -24.34 -40.38 26.30
N LYS A 31 -24.66 -41.09 27.39
CA LYS A 31 -23.74 -41.39 28.50
C LYS A 31 -23.63 -42.90 28.65
N GLY A 32 -22.41 -43.42 28.62
CA GLY A 32 -22.13 -44.84 28.78
C GLY A 32 -22.46 -45.36 30.18
N SER A 33 -22.53 -46.69 30.31
CA SER A 33 -22.74 -47.37 31.60
C SER A 33 -21.58 -47.15 32.58
N ASP A 34 -20.39 -46.80 32.07
CA ASP A 34 -19.21 -46.34 32.82
C ASP A 34 -19.36 -44.91 33.37
N GLY A 35 -20.46 -44.24 33.03
CA GLY A 35 -20.73 -42.87 33.45
C GLY A 35 -19.94 -41.82 32.67
N LEU A 36 -19.29 -42.20 31.58
CA LEU A 36 -18.50 -41.31 30.74
C LEU A 36 -19.24 -41.00 29.43
N ILE A 37 -18.82 -39.91 28.79
CA ILE A 37 -19.36 -39.42 27.52
C ILE A 37 -18.24 -39.47 26.50
N ASP A 38 -18.50 -40.09 25.35
CA ASP A 38 -17.54 -40.11 24.25
C ASP A 38 -17.37 -38.70 23.66
N PHE A 39 -16.12 -38.34 23.32
CA PHE A 39 -15.83 -37.03 22.75
C PHE A 39 -16.54 -36.79 21.40
N SER A 40 -16.80 -37.84 20.63
CA SER A 40 -17.59 -37.76 19.40
C SER A 40 -19.03 -37.32 19.65
N GLU A 41 -19.64 -37.78 20.75
CA GLU A 41 -20.98 -37.35 21.16
C GLU A 41 -20.97 -35.88 21.57
N ALA A 42 -19.95 -35.46 22.31
CA ALA A 42 -19.76 -34.07 22.65
C ALA A 42 -19.61 -33.17 21.41
N LEU A 43 -18.79 -33.58 20.44
CA LEU A 43 -18.61 -32.84 19.18
C LEU A 43 -19.92 -32.75 18.38
N ARG A 44 -20.69 -33.84 18.30
CA ARG A 44 -21.98 -33.87 17.61
C ARG A 44 -23.00 -32.90 18.24
N VAL A 45 -23.01 -32.81 19.57
CA VAL A 45 -24.02 -32.02 20.31
C VAL A 45 -23.61 -30.56 20.49
N PHE A 46 -22.33 -30.31 20.77
CA PHE A 46 -21.83 -28.99 21.16
C PHE A 46 -20.88 -28.36 20.12
N GLY A 47 -20.47 -29.10 19.07
CA GLY A 47 -19.49 -28.63 18.09
C GLY A 47 -18.05 -28.68 18.61
N GLU A 48 -17.15 -27.91 18.02
CA GLU A 48 -15.77 -27.82 18.50
C GLU A 48 -15.66 -26.96 19.77
N PRO A 49 -14.98 -27.44 20.83
CA PRO A 49 -14.86 -26.70 22.08
C PRO A 49 -14.06 -25.42 21.86
N GLN A 50 -14.71 -24.28 22.05
CA GLN A 50 -14.05 -22.98 21.98
C GLN A 50 -13.19 -22.81 23.23
N LYS A 51 -11.87 -22.67 23.05
CA LYS A 51 -10.98 -22.30 24.15
C LYS A 51 -11.42 -20.92 24.67
N LYS A 52 -11.91 -20.86 25.90
CA LYS A 52 -12.08 -19.60 26.65
C LYS A 52 -10.69 -19.10 27.08
N GLU A 53 -9.85 -18.76 26.11
CA GLU A 53 -8.67 -17.93 26.32
C GLU A 53 -9.17 -16.50 26.18
N ASP A 54 -9.01 -15.69 27.23
CA ASP A 54 -9.25 -14.24 27.37
C ASP A 54 -9.62 -13.47 26.09
N THR A 55 -10.78 -13.79 25.52
CA THR A 55 -11.13 -13.34 24.16
C THR A 55 -11.35 -11.84 24.14
N VAL A 56 -11.69 -11.24 25.28
CA VAL A 56 -11.91 -9.80 25.45
C VAL A 56 -10.60 -9.01 25.30
N ASN A 57 -9.49 -9.47 25.89
CA ASN A 57 -8.20 -8.77 25.78
C ASN A 57 -7.56 -8.97 24.39
N GLN A 58 -7.71 -10.17 23.82
CA GLN A 58 -7.15 -10.47 22.51
C GLN A 58 -7.94 -9.76 21.38
N SER A 59 -9.27 -9.70 21.47
CA SER A 59 -10.09 -8.97 20.49
C SER A 59 -9.89 -7.45 20.54
N GLN A 60 -9.68 -6.86 21.73
CA GLN A 60 -9.29 -5.45 21.86
C GLN A 60 -7.90 -5.20 21.25
N SER A 61 -6.91 -6.05 21.52
CA SER A 61 -5.57 -5.93 20.96
C SER A 61 -5.55 -6.08 19.43
N ILE A 62 -6.30 -7.04 18.88
CA ILE A 62 -6.45 -7.24 17.43
C ILE A 62 -7.15 -6.04 16.80
N ASN A 63 -8.23 -5.52 17.39
CA ASN A 63 -8.90 -4.33 16.88
C ASN A 63 -7.96 -3.12 16.87
N SER A 64 -7.21 -2.88 17.96
CA SER A 64 -6.23 -1.77 18.00
C SER A 64 -5.13 -1.92 16.95
N GLN A 65 -4.61 -3.13 16.72
CA GLN A 65 -3.63 -3.40 15.67
C GLN A 65 -4.18 -3.12 14.26
N ASN A 66 -5.41 -3.56 13.98
CA ASN A 66 -6.07 -3.29 12.70
C ASN A 66 -6.28 -1.78 12.47
N LEU A 67 -6.67 -1.01 13.50
CA LEU A 67 -6.79 0.45 13.39
C LEU A 67 -5.44 1.09 13.04
N THR A 68 -4.35 0.66 13.68
CA THR A 68 -3.00 1.21 13.40
C THR A 68 -2.51 0.88 11.99
N GLU A 69 -2.85 -0.29 11.45
CA GLU A 69 -2.51 -0.67 10.08
C GLU A 69 -3.29 0.15 9.06
N VAL A 70 -4.59 0.34 9.28
CA VAL A 70 -5.44 1.17 8.41
C VAL A 70 -4.96 2.62 8.39
N ASP A 71 -4.57 3.18 9.54
CA ASP A 71 -4.06 4.55 9.61
C ASP A 71 -2.69 4.69 8.92
N LEU A 72 -1.83 3.69 9.03
CA LEU A 72 -0.56 3.67 8.30
C LEU A 72 -0.77 3.58 6.79
N LEU A 73 -1.69 2.72 6.34
CA LEU A 73 -2.04 2.57 4.92
C LEU A 73 -2.62 3.86 4.36
N LYS A 74 -3.54 4.53 5.08
CA LYS A 74 -4.06 5.86 4.68
C LYS A 74 -2.94 6.87 4.50
N ARG A 75 -2.02 6.96 5.46
CA ARG A 75 -0.85 7.85 5.36
C ARG A 75 0.01 7.52 4.14
N GLN A 76 0.17 6.23 3.81
CA GLN A 76 0.92 5.82 2.63
C GLN A 76 0.20 6.24 1.34
N VAL A 77 -1.12 6.09 1.27
CA VAL A 77 -1.95 6.58 0.15
C VAL A 77 -1.80 8.09 0.00
N ASP A 78 -1.90 8.87 1.07
CA ASP A 78 -1.75 10.33 1.03
C ASP A 78 -0.38 10.76 0.47
N ILE A 79 0.69 10.06 0.88
CA ILE A 79 2.04 10.30 0.37
C ILE A 79 2.13 9.97 -1.11
N LEU A 80 1.56 8.83 -1.54
CA LEU A 80 1.56 8.42 -2.95
C LEU A 80 0.77 9.40 -3.82
N GLU A 81 -0.40 9.83 -3.37
CA GLU A 81 -1.20 10.85 -4.07
C GLU A 81 -0.44 12.17 -4.20
N LYS A 82 0.25 12.60 -3.15
CA LYS A 82 1.09 13.80 -3.20
C LYS A 82 2.24 13.66 -4.19
N GLN A 83 2.92 12.51 -4.20
CA GLN A 83 4.00 12.23 -5.15
C GLN A 83 3.50 12.20 -6.58
N LEU A 84 2.32 11.61 -6.83
CA LEU A 84 1.69 11.58 -8.14
C LEU A 84 1.36 12.99 -8.63
N ASN A 85 0.73 13.81 -7.79
CA ASN A 85 0.43 15.21 -8.12
C ASN A 85 1.70 16.01 -8.45
N GLN A 86 2.78 15.80 -7.69
CA GLN A 86 4.08 16.42 -7.97
C GLN A 86 4.70 15.93 -9.28
N ALA A 87 4.50 14.66 -9.66
CA ALA A 87 4.96 14.14 -10.93
C ALA A 87 4.20 14.78 -12.11
N ILE A 88 2.86 14.83 -12.02
CA ILE A 88 2.00 15.46 -13.01
C ILE A 88 2.36 16.95 -13.20
N GLN A 89 2.59 17.68 -12.11
CA GLN A 89 3.02 19.09 -12.20
C GLN A 89 4.34 19.25 -12.95
N ARG A 90 5.33 18.37 -12.69
CA ARG A 90 6.62 18.41 -13.39
C ARG A 90 6.48 18.07 -14.86
N GLU A 91 5.62 17.12 -15.20
CA GLU A 91 5.31 16.74 -16.59
C GLU A 91 4.68 17.91 -17.34
N ASN A 92 3.64 18.53 -16.78
CA ASN A 92 2.97 19.68 -17.40
C ASN A 92 3.95 20.84 -17.62
N GLN A 93 4.79 21.17 -16.63
CA GLN A 93 5.83 22.19 -16.79
C GLN A 93 6.85 21.83 -17.88
N SER A 94 7.13 20.55 -18.08
CA SER A 94 8.02 20.10 -19.15
C SER A 94 7.38 20.26 -20.52
N LEU A 95 6.10 19.88 -20.64
CA LEU A 95 5.33 20.04 -21.87
C LEU A 95 5.19 21.51 -22.28
N GLU A 96 4.94 22.41 -21.32
CA GLU A 96 4.90 23.87 -21.58
C GLU A 96 6.23 24.42 -22.08
N ARG A 97 7.37 23.92 -21.56
CA ARG A 97 8.69 24.31 -22.06
C ARG A 97 8.94 23.77 -23.46
N GLU A 98 8.58 22.51 -23.70
CA GLU A 98 8.75 21.86 -25.00
C GLU A 98 7.93 22.56 -26.08
N SER A 99 6.66 22.88 -25.79
CA SER A 99 5.81 23.64 -26.72
C SER A 99 6.39 25.02 -27.02
N PHE A 100 6.88 25.73 -26.00
CA PHE A 100 7.52 27.03 -26.17
C PHE A 100 8.77 26.95 -27.06
N TYR A 101 9.63 25.95 -26.87
CA TYR A 101 10.81 25.77 -27.72
C TYR A 101 10.45 25.36 -29.15
N GLN A 102 9.43 24.50 -29.30
CA GLN A 102 8.93 24.10 -30.62
C GLN A 102 8.43 25.31 -31.41
N GLU A 103 7.62 26.18 -30.79
CA GLU A 103 7.15 27.42 -31.41
C GLU A 103 8.30 28.35 -31.83
N GLN A 104 9.34 28.48 -31.00
CA GLN A 104 10.52 29.29 -31.36
C GLN A 104 11.30 28.69 -32.54
N ILE A 105 11.46 27.36 -32.57
CA ILE A 105 12.13 26.67 -33.67
C ILE A 105 11.33 26.86 -34.97
N GLU A 106 10.01 26.68 -34.93
CA GLU A 106 9.12 26.90 -36.08
C GLU A 106 9.17 28.35 -36.58
N ALA A 107 9.14 29.32 -35.66
CA ALA A 107 9.27 30.74 -36.01
C ALA A 107 10.61 31.04 -36.70
N MET A 108 11.71 30.48 -36.17
CA MET A 108 13.03 30.63 -36.77
C MET A 108 13.08 29.97 -38.16
N GLN A 109 12.57 28.75 -38.30
CA GLN A 109 12.55 28.04 -39.57
C GLN A 109 11.77 28.80 -40.65
N ARG A 110 10.60 29.35 -40.29
CA ARG A 110 9.79 30.18 -41.20
C ARG A 110 10.52 31.46 -41.66
N LEU A 111 11.36 32.06 -40.80
CA LEU A 111 12.19 33.21 -41.19
C LEU A 111 13.30 32.81 -42.17
N LEU A 112 13.88 31.60 -42.02
CA LEU A 112 14.89 31.08 -42.94
C LEU A 112 14.30 30.60 -44.28
N GLU A 113 13.03 30.18 -44.31
CA GLU A 113 12.35 29.66 -45.51
C GLU A 113 11.78 30.75 -46.45
N ALA A 114 11.79 32.03 -46.06
CA ALA A 114 11.42 33.12 -46.96
C ALA A 114 12.44 33.26 -48.11
N PRO A 115 12.02 33.44 -49.39
CA PRO A 115 12.95 33.45 -50.51
C PRO A 115 13.91 34.63 -50.40
N LYS A 116 15.23 34.36 -50.44
CA LYS A 116 16.25 35.39 -50.65
C LYS A 116 16.10 35.95 -52.06
N ALA A 117 15.23 36.94 -52.24
CA ALA A 117 15.20 37.75 -53.44
C ALA A 117 16.43 38.68 -53.46
N ASN A 118 17.38 38.36 -54.33
CA ASN A 118 18.29 39.24 -55.06
C ASN A 118 18.83 40.48 -54.31
N MET A 119 20.12 40.45 -53.93
CA MET A 119 20.93 41.66 -53.82
C MET A 119 22.26 41.43 -54.56
N THR A 120 22.33 42.01 -55.75
CA THR A 120 23.51 42.20 -56.59
C THR A 120 24.46 43.25 -55.98
N THR A 121 25.76 42.94 -55.97
CA THR A 121 26.93 43.86 -56.16
C THR A 121 27.30 44.90 -55.07
N PHE A 122 28.60 44.90 -54.71
CA PHE A 122 29.43 45.93 -54.02
C PHE A 122 29.11 46.17 -52.52
N THR A 123 30.04 46.17 -51.54
CA THR A 123 31.45 46.62 -51.53
C THR A 123 32.18 45.98 -50.34
N ASP A 124 33.47 45.68 -50.56
CA ASP A 124 34.50 45.34 -49.56
C ASP A 124 34.70 46.48 -48.55
N GLN A 125 34.54 46.20 -47.25
CA GLN A 125 35.18 46.99 -46.20
C GLN A 125 35.36 46.18 -44.91
N SER A 126 36.58 45.69 -44.80
CA SER A 126 37.27 45.16 -43.63
C SER A 126 36.95 45.83 -42.28
N PHE A 127 36.64 45.00 -41.28
CA PHE A 127 36.97 45.26 -39.87
C PHE A 127 37.73 44.05 -39.31
N LYS A 128 39.04 44.22 -39.16
CA LYS A 128 39.88 43.38 -38.30
C LYS A 128 39.60 43.79 -36.86
N GLN A 129 39.29 42.83 -36.00
CA GLN A 129 39.49 43.00 -34.56
C GLN A 129 40.40 41.88 -34.07
N ASP A 130 41.67 42.25 -33.91
CA ASP A 130 42.64 41.57 -33.07
C ASP A 130 42.18 41.70 -31.61
N ILE A 131 41.93 40.57 -30.93
CA ILE A 131 42.06 40.51 -29.47
C ILE A 131 42.84 39.25 -29.14
N ALA A 132 44.06 39.48 -28.67
CA ALA A 132 45.00 38.49 -28.20
C ALA A 132 44.53 37.85 -26.87
N THR A 133 44.71 36.53 -26.82
CA THR A 133 45.08 35.64 -25.71
C THR A 133 45.12 36.19 -24.28
N ASP A 134 44.44 35.51 -23.34
CA ASP A 134 45.10 34.87 -22.18
C ASP A 134 44.23 33.71 -21.61
N PRO A 135 44.78 32.49 -21.40
CA PRO A 135 44.09 31.39 -20.74
C PRO A 135 44.51 31.31 -19.27
N GLN A 136 43.56 31.40 -18.33
CA GLN A 136 43.86 31.16 -16.92
C GLN A 136 43.06 29.98 -16.35
N ASP A 137 43.82 28.90 -16.24
CA ASP A 137 43.73 27.72 -15.40
C ASP A 137 43.18 27.99 -13.98
N GLY A 138 42.44 27.02 -13.43
CA GLY A 138 41.80 27.11 -12.13
C GLY A 138 40.97 25.88 -11.80
N GLY A 139 41.65 24.81 -11.37
CA GLY A 139 41.12 23.46 -11.16
C GLY A 139 39.90 23.29 -10.25
N ALA A 140 39.14 22.24 -10.55
CA ALA A 140 38.42 21.42 -9.56
C ALA A 140 39.43 20.48 -8.85
N PRO A 141 39.10 19.68 -7.81
CA PRO A 141 37.82 19.49 -7.11
C PRO A 141 37.93 19.43 -5.56
N ASN A 142 36.78 19.46 -4.86
CA ASN A 142 36.43 18.49 -3.80
C ASN A 142 34.93 18.59 -3.46
#